data_AF-A0A2K0W1R9-F1
#
_entry.id   AF-A0A2K0W1R9-F1
#
_cell.length_a   1.000
_cell.length_b   1.000
_cell.length_c   1.000
_cell.angle_alpha   90.00
_cell.angle_beta   90.00
_cell.angle_gamma   90.00
#
_symmetry.space_group_name_H-M   'P 1'
#
loop_
_entity.id
_entity.type
_entity.pdbx_description
1 polymer ?
#
loop_
_entity_poly.entity_id
_entity_poly.type
_entity_poly.pdbx_seq_one_letter_code
_entity_poly.pdbx_strand_id
1 'polypeptide(L)'
;MALAFAFFGGVGIGWEQALSILVVQLACPDEWIGFATGILGLFRICGGAAGTAVYTTILSTQLRKHLPKMVTEAALKSGLPQSPLQTFVATFLGPKPAESAKIPGVNAGVLAAAAEASKGAYYKSFRLVWVVTIPFGVAGIIAAFATSDQSPKLVNTTALTLKPHKQDMEKQAE
;
A
#
# COMPACT_ATOMS: atom_id res chain seq x y z
N MET A 1 12.87 3.05 14.15
CA MET A 1 12.58 1.73 13.54
C MET A 1 11.59 1.82 12.37
N ALA A 2 10.39 2.38 12.53
CA ALA A 2 9.40 2.48 11.42
C ALA A 2 9.95 3.18 10.15
N LEU A 3 10.70 4.27 10.31
CA LEU A 3 11.32 5.00 9.19
C LEU A 3 12.36 4.18 8.42
N ALA A 4 13.12 3.31 9.10
CA ALA A 4 14.12 2.47 8.45
C ALA A 4 13.45 1.40 7.56
N PHE A 5 12.38 0.75 8.04
CA PHE A 5 11.62 -0.19 7.23
C PHE A 5 10.91 0.48 6.05
N ALA A 6 10.40 1.69 6.24
CA ALA A 6 9.82 2.48 5.15
C ALA A 6 10.88 2.83 4.09
N PHE A 7 12.11 3.17 4.51
CA PHE A 7 13.22 3.45 3.59
C PHE A 7 13.57 2.21 2.75
N PHE A 8 13.85 1.06 3.38
CA PHE A 8 14.18 -0.17 2.64
C PHE A 8 13.03 -0.64 1.73
N GLY A 9 11.78 -0.51 2.18
CA GLY A 9 10.61 -0.79 1.35
C GLY A 9 10.51 0.16 0.15
N GLY A 10 10.77 1.45 0.36
CA GLY A 10 10.74 2.47 -0.70
C GLY A 10 11.84 2.29 -1.74
N VAL A 11 13.06 1.90 -1.32
CA VAL A 11 14.16 1.60 -2.25
C VAL A 11 13.79 0.42 -3.15
N GLY A 12 13.20 -0.64 -2.57
CA GLY A 12 12.70 -1.78 -3.34
C GLY A 12 11.65 -1.38 -4.38
N ILE A 13 10.76 -0.44 -4.03
CA ILE A 13 9.70 0.11 -4.89
C ILE A 13 10.21 1.16 -5.92
N GLY A 14 11.42 1.68 -5.73
CA GLY A 14 12.07 2.51 -6.75
C GLY A 14 12.74 1.65 -7.82
N TRP A 15 13.39 0.58 -7.38
CA TRP A 15 14.23 -0.26 -8.23
C TRP A 15 13.43 -1.10 -9.23
N GLU A 16 12.36 -1.78 -8.79
CA GLU A 16 11.46 -2.54 -9.68
C GLU A 16 10.74 -1.63 -10.68
N GLN A 17 10.38 -0.41 -10.28
CA GLN A 17 9.70 0.55 -11.13
C GLN A 17 10.63 1.02 -12.25
N ALA A 18 11.89 1.30 -11.95
CA ALA A 18 12.87 1.67 -12.96
C ALA A 18 13.11 0.52 -13.96
N LEU A 19 13.31 -0.70 -13.47
CA LEU A 19 13.56 -1.87 -14.34
C LEU A 19 12.37 -2.20 -15.25
N SER A 20 11.14 -2.18 -14.73
CA SER A 20 9.95 -2.49 -15.54
C SER A 20 9.74 -1.52 -16.70
N ILE A 21 10.00 -0.21 -16.48
CA ILE A 21 9.93 0.80 -17.54
C ILE A 21 10.95 0.50 -18.65
N LEU A 22 12.20 0.22 -18.27
CA LEU A 22 13.27 -0.06 -19.23
C LEU A 22 12.97 -1.31 -20.07
N VAL A 23 12.50 -2.39 -19.44
CA VAL A 23 12.15 -3.63 -20.14
C VAL A 23 11.04 -3.40 -21.16
N VAL A 24 9.97 -2.68 -20.80
CA VAL A 24 8.87 -2.39 -21.73
C VAL A 24 9.32 -1.49 -22.88
N GLN A 25 10.15 -0.49 -22.60
CA GLN A 25 10.67 0.41 -23.63
C GLN A 25 11.59 -0.31 -24.63
N LEU A 26 12.40 -1.27 -24.18
CA LEU A 26 13.28 -2.07 -25.05
C LEU A 26 12.54 -3.18 -25.81
N ALA A 27 11.41 -3.64 -25.28
CA ALA A 27 10.62 -4.69 -25.92
C ALA A 27 9.82 -4.18 -27.13
N CYS A 28 9.49 -2.89 -27.17
CA CYS A 28 8.63 -2.28 -28.19
C CYS A 28 9.40 -1.54 -29.29
N PRO A 29 8.86 -1.47 -30.53
CA PRO A 29 9.39 -0.58 -31.57
C PRO A 29 9.23 0.90 -31.20
N ASP A 30 10.16 1.74 -31.67
CA ASP A 30 10.21 3.18 -31.35
C ASP A 30 8.91 3.93 -31.68
N GLU A 31 8.22 3.51 -32.75
CA GLU A 31 6.94 4.08 -33.19
C GLU A 31 5.80 3.90 -32.16
N TRP A 32 5.87 2.89 -31.29
CA TRP A 32 4.79 2.51 -30.36
C TRP A 32 5.15 2.72 -28.88
N ILE A 33 6.30 3.35 -28.60
CA ILE A 33 6.82 3.50 -27.24
C ILE A 33 5.85 4.26 -26.32
N GLY A 34 5.14 5.26 -26.85
CA GLY A 34 4.13 6.02 -26.10
C GLY A 34 2.91 5.18 -25.69
N PHE A 35 2.45 4.30 -26.58
CA PHE A 35 1.32 3.41 -26.29
C PHE A 35 1.72 2.32 -25.27
N ALA A 36 2.90 1.72 -25.46
CA ALA A 36 3.43 0.70 -24.56
C ALA A 36 3.64 1.22 -23.12
N THR A 37 4.25 2.40 -22.99
CA THR A 37 4.45 3.06 -21.69
C THR A 37 3.13 3.52 -21.05
N GLY A 38 2.17 3.98 -21.85
CA GLY A 38 0.82 4.31 -21.37
C GLY A 38 0.08 3.11 -20.78
N ILE A 39 0.13 1.95 -21.46
CA ILE A 39 -0.47 0.70 -20.96
C ILE A 39 0.21 0.24 -19.66
N LEU A 40 1.54 0.33 -19.57
CA LEU A 40 2.27 0.02 -18.34
C LEU A 40 1.78 0.90 -17.17
N GLY A 41 1.60 2.20 -17.41
CA GLY A 41 1.05 3.13 -16.42
C GLY A 41 -0.38 2.78 -16.00
N LEU A 42 -1.24 2.40 -16.96
CA LEU A 42 -2.61 1.98 -16.67
C LEU A 42 -2.64 0.75 -15.76
N PHE A 43 -1.90 -0.31 -16.10
CA PHE A 43 -1.83 -1.53 -15.28
C PHE A 43 -1.32 -1.24 -13.87
N ARG A 44 -0.35 -0.34 -13.72
CA ARG A 44 0.14 0.10 -12.41
C ARG A 44 -0.95 0.75 -11.56
N ILE A 45 -1.71 1.69 -12.13
CA ILE A 45 -2.79 2.37 -11.41
C ILE A 45 -3.93 1.39 -11.08
N CYS A 46 -4.28 0.51 -12.02
CA CYS A 46 -5.28 -0.54 -11.79
C CYS A 46 -4.88 -1.47 -10.66
N GLY A 47 -3.61 -1.91 -10.62
CA GLY A 47 -3.09 -2.74 -9.53
C GLY A 47 -3.13 -2.03 -8.18
N GLY A 48 -2.74 -0.74 -8.15
CA GLY A 48 -2.83 0.08 -6.94
C GLY A 48 -4.26 0.24 -6.41
N ALA A 49 -5.23 0.46 -7.29
CA ALA A 49 -6.64 0.55 -6.95
C ALA A 49 -7.19 -0.77 -6.41
N ALA A 50 -6.90 -1.89 -7.09
CA ALA A 50 -7.33 -3.22 -6.68
C ALA A 50 -6.73 -3.61 -5.31
N GLY A 51 -5.43 -3.40 -5.12
CA GLY A 51 -4.75 -3.67 -3.85
C GLY A 51 -5.32 -2.84 -2.71
N THR A 52 -5.54 -1.54 -2.94
CA THR A 52 -6.13 -0.63 -1.93
C THR A 52 -7.54 -1.08 -1.54
N ALA A 53 -8.37 -1.47 -2.51
CA ALA A 53 -9.73 -1.97 -2.24
C ALA A 53 -9.73 -3.25 -1.41
N VAL A 54 -8.87 -4.23 -1.77
CA VAL A 54 -8.73 -5.48 -1.03
C VAL A 54 -8.26 -5.24 0.40
N TYR A 55 -7.17 -4.48 0.58
CA TYR A 55 -6.61 -4.22 1.92
C TYR A 55 -7.58 -3.42 2.80
N THR A 56 -8.25 -2.42 2.25
CA THR A 56 -9.25 -1.63 2.99
C THR A 56 -10.43 -2.48 3.41
N THR A 57 -10.92 -3.37 2.52
CA THR A 57 -12.05 -4.26 2.82
C THR A 57 -11.70 -5.26 3.92
N ILE A 58 -10.53 -5.87 3.84
CA ILE A 58 -10.03 -6.82 4.84
C ILE A 58 -9.84 -6.11 6.18
N LEU A 59 -9.16 -4.96 6.20
CA LEU A 59 -8.92 -4.19 7.41
C LEU A 59 -10.25 -3.77 8.06
N SER A 60 -11.19 -3.23 7.30
CA SER A 60 -12.50 -2.81 7.79
C SER A 60 -13.29 -3.98 8.38
N THR A 61 -13.30 -5.12 7.70
CA THR A 61 -14.00 -6.32 8.16
C THR A 61 -13.38 -6.89 9.43
N GLN A 62 -12.05 -6.91 9.53
CA GLN A 62 -11.37 -7.40 10.72
C GLN A 62 -11.49 -6.44 11.91
N LEU A 63 -11.40 -5.13 11.67
CA LEU A 63 -11.60 -4.13 12.72
C LEU A 63 -13.02 -4.21 13.29
N ARG A 64 -14.05 -4.33 12.45
CA ARG A 64 -15.44 -4.51 12.91
C ARG A 64 -15.64 -5.77 13.75
N LYS A 65 -14.83 -6.81 13.54
CA LYS A 65 -14.90 -8.06 14.32
C LYS A 65 -14.09 -8.00 15.62
N HIS A 66 -12.87 -7.45 15.57
CA HIS A 66 -11.92 -7.52 16.68
C HIS A 66 -12.03 -6.34 17.65
N LEU A 67 -12.30 -5.12 17.18
CA LEU A 67 -12.44 -3.95 18.06
C LEU A 67 -13.53 -4.13 19.12
N PRO A 68 -14.80 -4.42 18.77
CA PRO A 68 -15.84 -4.53 19.79
C PRO A 68 -15.58 -5.69 20.74
N LYS A 69 -15.03 -6.82 20.27
CA LYS A 69 -14.70 -7.98 21.12
C LYS A 69 -13.62 -7.66 22.13
N MET A 70 -12.50 -7.07 21.69
CA MET A 70 -11.36 -6.78 22.57
C MET A 70 -11.63 -5.63 23.54
N VAL A 71 -12.36 -4.60 23.09
CA VAL A 71 -12.77 -3.49 23.98
C VAL A 71 -13.78 -3.98 25.01
N THR A 72 -14.72 -4.86 24.63
CA THR A 72 -15.66 -5.50 25.57
C THR A 72 -14.93 -6.32 26.62
N GLU A 73 -13.99 -7.16 26.21
CA GLU A 73 -13.21 -8.02 27.12
C GLU A 73 -12.35 -7.19 28.09
N ALA A 74 -11.72 -6.13 27.60
CA ALA A 74 -10.93 -5.22 28.43
C ALA A 74 -11.80 -4.41 29.41
N ALA A 75 -12.98 -3.95 28.99
CA ALA A 75 -13.93 -3.26 29.86
C ALA A 75 -14.45 -4.17 30.99
N LEU A 76 -14.78 -5.44 30.68
CA LEU A 76 -15.16 -6.44 31.68
C LEU A 76 -14.03 -6.71 32.68
N LYS A 77 -12.79 -6.91 32.19
CA LYS A 77 -11.61 -7.12 33.03
C LYS A 77 -11.29 -5.92 33.94
N SER A 78 -11.67 -4.72 33.51
CA SER A 78 -11.47 -3.48 34.27
C SER A 78 -12.58 -3.20 35.29
N GLY A 79 -13.55 -4.12 35.44
CA GLY A 79 -14.60 -4.04 36.46
C GLY A 79 -15.86 -3.27 36.04
N LEU A 80 -16.07 -3.02 34.75
CA LEU A 80 -17.32 -2.39 34.29
C LEU A 80 -18.50 -3.37 34.43
N PRO A 81 -19.64 -2.96 35.04
CA PRO A 81 -20.86 -3.75 35.03
C PRO A 81 -21.34 -4.02 33.59
N GLN A 82 -22.02 -5.15 33.37
CA GLN A 82 -22.52 -5.52 32.03
C GLN A 82 -23.57 -4.52 31.47
N SER A 83 -24.26 -3.78 32.33
CA SER A 83 -25.39 -2.91 31.95
C SER A 83 -25.01 -1.74 31.03
N PRO A 84 -23.96 -0.94 31.29
CA PRO A 84 -23.51 0.14 30.39
C PRO A 84 -22.57 -0.31 29.26
N LEU A 85 -22.23 -1.61 29.16
CA LEU A 85 -21.07 -2.07 28.40
C LEU A 85 -21.24 -1.93 26.88
N GLN A 86 -22.42 -2.27 26.35
CA GLN A 86 -22.72 -2.07 24.93
C GLN A 86 -22.74 -0.58 24.55
N THR A 87 -23.31 0.27 25.40
CA THR A 87 -23.34 1.73 25.21
C THR A 87 -21.93 2.31 25.25
N PHE A 88 -21.08 1.85 26.18
CA PHE A 88 -19.68 2.26 26.26
C PHE A 88 -18.91 1.89 24.99
N VAL A 89 -19.02 0.65 24.52
CA VAL A 89 -18.34 0.19 23.30
C VAL A 89 -18.84 0.95 22.07
N ALA A 90 -20.15 1.19 21.96
CA ALA A 90 -20.74 1.94 20.86
C ALA A 90 -20.30 3.42 20.85
N THR A 91 -20.25 4.08 22.01
CA THR A 91 -19.81 5.47 22.12
C THR A 91 -18.29 5.60 21.95
N PHE A 92 -17.50 4.64 22.46
CA PHE A 92 -16.04 4.66 22.37
C PHE A 92 -15.54 4.39 20.94
N LEU A 93 -16.18 3.48 20.21
CA LEU A 93 -15.85 3.18 18.80
C LEU A 93 -16.59 4.09 17.81
N GLY A 94 -17.50 4.92 18.31
CA GLY A 94 -18.33 5.82 17.52
C GLY A 94 -17.66 7.16 17.21
N PRO A 95 -18.43 8.12 16.65
CA PRO A 95 -17.90 9.42 16.23
C PRO A 95 -17.47 10.34 17.38
N LYS A 96 -17.84 10.02 18.63
CA LYS A 96 -17.55 10.84 19.81
C LYS A 96 -16.93 10.03 20.95
N PRO A 97 -15.67 9.60 20.82
CA PRO A 97 -14.99 8.79 21.84
C PRO A 97 -14.88 9.51 23.20
N ALA A 98 -14.82 10.83 23.23
CA ALA A 98 -14.76 11.62 24.47
C ALA A 98 -16.04 11.55 25.33
N GLU A 99 -17.20 11.21 24.75
CA GLU A 99 -18.44 11.05 25.51
C GLU A 99 -18.49 9.72 26.28
N SER A 100 -17.63 8.76 25.94
CA SER A 100 -17.54 7.47 26.66
C SER A 100 -17.08 7.63 28.12
N ALA A 101 -16.36 8.72 28.44
CA ALA A 101 -15.93 9.07 29.79
C ALA A 101 -17.07 9.61 30.68
N LYS A 102 -18.21 10.00 30.08
CA LYS A 102 -19.38 10.53 30.80
C LYS A 102 -20.36 9.44 31.24
N ILE A 103 -20.10 8.18 30.85
CA ILE A 103 -20.97 7.06 31.16
C ILE A 103 -20.81 6.66 32.64
N PRO A 104 -21.92 6.52 33.40
CA PRO A 104 -21.87 6.12 34.80
C PRO A 104 -21.11 4.80 34.98
N GLY A 105 -20.08 4.81 35.84
CA GLY A 105 -19.25 3.63 36.12
C GLY A 105 -17.98 3.50 35.30
N VAL A 106 -17.71 4.40 34.35
CA VAL A 106 -16.44 4.44 33.60
C VAL A 106 -15.39 5.22 34.40
N ASN A 107 -14.32 4.54 34.79
CA ASN A 107 -13.14 5.15 35.41
C ASN A 107 -12.03 5.36 34.36
N ALA A 108 -11.06 6.22 34.66
CA ALA A 108 -9.88 6.46 33.81
C ALA A 108 -9.12 5.15 33.48
N GLY A 109 -9.11 4.17 34.39
CA GLY A 109 -8.52 2.85 34.16
C GLY A 109 -9.21 2.04 33.05
N VAL A 110 -10.54 2.15 32.92
CA VAL A 110 -11.33 1.48 31.88
C VAL A 110 -11.02 2.09 30.51
N LEU A 111 -10.92 3.42 30.44
CA LEU A 111 -10.55 4.13 29.22
C LEU A 111 -9.13 3.78 28.76
N ALA A 112 -8.18 3.70 29.69
CA ALA A 112 -6.81 3.28 29.40
C ALA A 112 -6.76 1.83 28.89
N ALA A 113 -7.46 0.91 29.55
CA ALA A 113 -7.55 -0.50 29.13
C ALA A 113 -8.23 -0.67 27.77
N ALA A 114 -9.31 0.09 27.51
CA ALA A 114 -9.98 0.11 26.21
C ALA A 114 -9.08 0.67 25.09
N ALA A 115 -8.29 1.71 25.38
CA ALA A 115 -7.32 2.27 24.45
C ALA A 115 -6.18 1.28 24.14
N GLU A 116 -5.67 0.57 25.14
CA GLU A 116 -4.66 -0.47 24.94
C GLU A 116 -5.21 -1.66 24.15
N ALA A 117 -6.41 -2.13 24.49
CA ALA A 117 -7.09 -3.20 23.76
C ALA A 117 -7.35 -2.81 22.30
N SER A 118 -7.64 -1.54 22.04
CA SER A 118 -7.79 -1.02 20.67
C SER A 118 -6.48 -1.14 19.89
N LYS A 119 -5.33 -0.79 20.49
CA LYS A 119 -4.01 -0.99 19.86
C LYS A 119 -3.77 -2.47 19.54
N GLY A 120 -4.14 -3.38 20.44
CA GLY A 120 -4.06 -4.82 20.22
C GLY A 120 -4.95 -5.31 19.06
N ALA A 121 -6.16 -4.76 18.94
CA ALA A 121 -7.07 -5.06 17.84
C ALA A 121 -6.54 -4.58 16.49
N TYR A 122 -5.95 -3.37 16.44
CA TYR A 122 -5.25 -2.87 15.27
C TYR A 122 -4.07 -3.75 14.89
N TYR A 123 -3.24 -4.14 15.84
CA TYR A 123 -2.10 -5.05 15.59
C TYR A 123 -2.54 -6.37 14.94
N LYS A 124 -3.56 -7.04 15.49
CA LYS A 124 -4.08 -8.30 14.91
C LYS A 124 -4.66 -8.09 13.50
N SER A 125 -5.37 -6.99 13.29
CA SER A 125 -5.98 -6.68 12.00
C SER A 125 -4.91 -6.38 10.93
N PHE A 126 -3.87 -5.60 11.28
CA PHE A 126 -2.76 -5.31 10.37
C PHE A 126 -1.95 -6.55 10.05
N ARG A 127 -1.68 -7.43 11.02
CA ARG A 127 -0.95 -8.69 10.75
C ARG A 127 -1.62 -9.51 9.65
N LEU A 128 -2.96 -9.57 9.63
CA LEU A 128 -3.69 -10.30 8.60
C LEU A 128 -3.56 -9.63 7.22
N VAL A 129 -3.59 -8.30 7.15
CA VAL A 129 -3.32 -7.56 5.91
C VAL A 129 -1.92 -7.88 5.37
N TRP A 130 -0.91 -7.90 6.23
CA TRP A 130 0.47 -8.25 5.85
C TRP A 130 0.61 -9.69 5.32
N VAL A 131 -0.11 -10.66 5.89
CA VAL A 131 -0.08 -12.04 5.40
C VAL A 131 -0.72 -12.14 4.01
N VAL A 132 -1.76 -11.34 3.74
CA VAL A 132 -2.44 -11.33 2.44
C VAL A 132 -1.58 -10.71 1.34
N THR A 133 -0.59 -9.88 1.65
CA THR A 133 0.29 -9.30 0.62
C THR A 133 1.30 -10.33 0.06
N ILE A 134 1.65 -11.36 0.83
CA ILE A 134 2.59 -12.42 0.47
C ILE A 134 2.22 -13.12 -0.85
N PRO A 135 0.99 -13.66 -1.04
CA PRO A 135 0.62 -14.32 -2.29
C PRO A 135 0.68 -13.39 -3.51
N PHE A 136 0.36 -12.10 -3.37
CA PHE A 136 0.52 -11.12 -4.46
C PHE A 136 2.00 -10.91 -4.82
N GLY A 137 2.89 -10.87 -3.82
CA GLY A 137 4.33 -10.83 -4.06
C GLY A 137 4.85 -12.08 -4.77
N VAL A 138 4.39 -13.27 -4.35
CA VAL A 138 4.76 -14.54 -5.01
C VAL A 138 4.27 -14.58 -6.46
N ALA A 139 3.05 -14.13 -6.74
CA ALA A 139 2.54 -14.02 -8.10
C ALA A 139 3.40 -13.06 -8.96
N GLY A 140 3.87 -11.95 -8.37
CA GLY A 140 4.81 -11.04 -9.01
C GLY A 140 6.16 -11.68 -9.35
N ILE A 141 6.71 -12.49 -8.44
CA ILE A 141 7.95 -13.24 -8.68
C ILE A 141 7.77 -14.25 -9.82
N ILE A 142 6.65 -14.96 -9.85
CA ILE A 142 6.34 -15.92 -10.93
C ILE A 142 6.24 -15.19 -12.27
N ALA A 143 5.59 -14.02 -12.30
CA ALA A 143 5.52 -13.19 -13.50
C ALA A 143 6.91 -12.69 -13.94
N ALA A 144 7.79 -12.38 -12.99
CA ALA A 144 9.17 -12.00 -13.30
C ALA A 144 9.95 -13.14 -13.98
N PHE A 145 9.78 -14.38 -13.52
CA PHE A 145 10.38 -15.55 -14.18
C PHE A 145 9.82 -15.81 -15.59
N ALA A 146 8.57 -15.43 -15.84
CA ALA A 146 7.97 -15.54 -17.17
C ALA A 146 8.43 -14.44 -18.15
N THR A 147 9.15 -13.42 -17.67
CA THR A 147 9.63 -12.32 -18.51
C THR A 147 10.88 -12.76 -19.28
N SER A 148 10.85 -12.62 -20.61
CA SER A 148 12.00 -12.97 -21.46
C SER A 148 13.14 -11.97 -21.29
N ASP A 149 14.37 -12.49 -21.30
CA ASP A 149 15.57 -11.68 -21.18
C ASP A 149 15.69 -10.69 -22.35
N GLN A 150 15.74 -9.40 -22.01
CA GLN A 150 15.93 -8.31 -22.99
C GLN A 150 17.39 -7.84 -23.06
N SER A 151 18.33 -8.48 -22.35
CA SER A 151 19.77 -8.19 -22.44
C SER A 151 20.33 -8.10 -23.86
N PRO A 152 19.87 -8.89 -24.87
CA PRO A 152 20.35 -8.76 -26.24
C PRO A 152 19.98 -7.44 -26.93
N LYS A 153 18.99 -6.70 -26.41
CA LYS A 153 18.53 -5.41 -26.96
C LYS A 153 19.14 -4.20 -26.24
N LEU A 154 19.97 -4.41 -25.22
CA LEU A 154 20.76 -3.38 -24.55
C LEU A 154 21.98 -2.98 -25.41
N VAL A 155 21.74 -2.51 -26.63
CA VAL A 155 22.79 -2.02 -27.54
C VAL A 155 22.80 -0.49 -27.53
N ASN A 156 24.01 0.09 -27.66
CA ASN A 156 24.23 1.54 -27.74
C ASN A 156 23.85 2.08 -29.13
N THR A 157 22.61 1.81 -29.54
CA THR A 157 22.02 2.28 -30.80
C THR A 157 20.96 3.31 -30.45
N THR A 158 21.24 4.57 -30.79
CA THR A 158 20.28 5.66 -30.63
C THR A 158 19.19 5.54 -31.70
N ALA A 159 17.93 5.44 -31.29
CA ALA A 159 16.76 5.36 -32.19
C ALA A 159 16.68 6.53 -33.20
N LEU A 160 17.16 7.71 -32.81
CA LEU A 160 17.21 8.90 -33.67
C LEU A 160 18.53 9.64 -33.45
N THR A 161 19.37 9.69 -34.48
CA THR A 161 20.41 10.73 -34.58
C THR A 161 19.71 12.05 -34.90
N LEU A 162 19.90 13.07 -34.08
CA LEU A 162 19.42 14.43 -34.35
C LEU A 162 19.83 14.83 -35.77
N LYS A 163 18.86 15.11 -36.64
CA LYS A 163 19.17 15.79 -37.91
C LYS A 163 19.82 17.13 -37.54
N PRO A 164 21.03 17.44 -38.05
CA PRO A 164 21.67 18.71 -37.74
C PRO A 164 20.75 19.86 -38.13
N HIS A 165 20.71 20.89 -37.30
CA HIS A 165 19.96 22.10 -37.57
C HIS A 165 20.52 22.75 -38.82
N LYS A 166 19.66 23.25 -39.72
CA LYS A 166 20.04 23.76 -41.05
C LYS A 166 21.11 24.87 -41.01
N GLN A 167 21.29 25.54 -39.86
CA GLN A 167 22.32 26.57 -39.64
C GLN A 167 23.75 26.03 -39.54
N ASP A 168 23.94 24.75 -39.21
CA ASP A 168 25.28 24.15 -39.11
C ASP A 168 25.81 23.66 -40.48
N MET A 169 24.92 23.45 -41.45
CA MET A 169 25.27 23.11 -42.84
C MET A 169 25.75 24.35 -43.63
N GLU A 170 25.24 25.55 -43.31
CA GLU A 170 25.68 26.79 -43.95
C GLU A 170 27.06 27.24 -43.43
N LYS A 171 27.39 26.98 -42.15
CA LYS A 171 28.73 27.27 -41.59
C LYS A 171 29.84 26.29 -41.99
N GLN A 172 29.50 25.16 -42.60
CA GLN A 172 30.47 24.22 -43.16
C GLN A 172 30.64 24.38 -44.68
N ALA A 173 29.85 25.28 -45.29
CA ALA A 173 29.90 25.61 -46.72
C ALA A 173 30.53 27.00 -47.00
N GLU A 174 30.85 27.77 -45.95
CA GLU A 174 31.81 28.89 -45.97
C GLU A 174 33.18 28.45 -45.46
#